data_AF-A0A2K3L2X7-F1
#
_entry.id   AF-A0A2K3L2X7-F1
#
_cell.length_a   1.000
_cell.length_b   1.000
_cell.length_c   1.000
_cell.angle_alpha   90.00
_cell.angle_beta   90.00
_cell.angle_gamma   90.00
#
_symmetry.space_group_name_H-M   'P 1'
#
loop_
_entity.id
_entity.type
_entity.pdbx_description
1 polymer ?
#
loop_
_entity_poly.entity_id
_entity_poly.type
_entity_poly.pdbx_seq_one_letter_code
_entity_poly.pdbx_strand_id
1 'polypeptide(L)'
;MDISLSPLPSPQPPKHEVQRGEVLERGSNFPSQFLARSVFVTSLPHFLAHVLTFLRRFLTKVMSPKNPPFECGQSPASPVIKRLRRMLTISTEDLMEDFGEFSEFIKELNDYSWRLSKEEKRFLDSVLRLERELKESASFVIAVENVKDCHSEVTEAVDSQIEITKETMGVQEEILGICFNEERRVDDRLLMLNKEMKPLLKRKRALQGEIRDDVTKLISRRHSLVDLLDKQSELREDLKPIEENMVKAKRVKRALEEMHRIAVADAGELGSSTMP
;
A
#
# COMPACT_ATOMS: atom_id res chain seq x y z
N MET A 1 -28.39 16.97 41.59
CA MET A 1 -27.76 17.62 40.44
C MET A 1 -27.19 16.51 39.58
N ASP A 2 -27.99 16.01 38.64
CA ASP A 2 -27.61 14.89 37.78
C ASP A 2 -26.76 15.42 36.63
N ILE A 3 -25.48 15.06 36.66
CA ILE A 3 -24.56 15.33 35.56
C ILE A 3 -24.72 14.18 34.58
N SER A 4 -25.54 14.42 33.55
CA SER A 4 -25.66 13.53 32.40
C SER A 4 -24.35 13.55 31.61
N LEU A 5 -23.56 12.49 31.74
CA LEU A 5 -22.33 12.29 30.96
C LEU A 5 -22.73 11.70 29.60
N SER A 6 -22.64 12.52 28.56
CA SER A 6 -22.78 12.08 27.17
C SER A 6 -21.69 11.05 26.82
N PRO A 7 -21.96 10.08 25.91
CA PRO A 7 -20.98 9.07 25.54
C PRO A 7 -19.82 9.68 24.74
N LEU A 8 -18.59 9.28 25.07
CA LEU A 8 -17.40 9.59 24.26
C LEU A 8 -17.53 8.96 22.86
N PRO A 9 -17.13 9.65 21.78
CA PRO A 9 -17.17 9.07 20.44
C PRO A 9 -16.13 7.94 20.32
N SER A 10 -16.53 6.84 19.68
CA SER A 10 -15.66 5.72 19.37
C SER A 10 -14.48 6.16 18.48
N PRO A 11 -13.27 5.59 18.65
CA PRO A 11 -12.14 5.91 17.79
C PRO A 11 -12.46 5.46 16.37
N GLN A 12 -12.51 6.40 15.42
CA GLN A 12 -12.55 6.04 14.01
C GLN A 12 -11.19 5.47 13.61
N PRO A 13 -11.15 4.39 12.80
CA PRO A 13 -9.89 3.87 12.28
C PRO A 13 -9.21 4.96 11.41
N PRO A 14 -7.87 5.00 11.40
CA PRO A 14 -7.15 5.95 10.57
C PRO A 14 -7.56 5.75 9.11
N LYS A 15 -8.05 6.83 8.49
CA LYS A 15 -8.24 6.90 7.05
C LYS A 15 -6.84 6.89 6.43
N HIS A 16 -6.29 5.70 6.24
CA HIS A 16 -5.19 5.52 5.30
C HIS A 16 -5.77 5.76 3.90
N GLU A 17 -5.60 6.99 3.45
CA GLU A 17 -5.59 7.35 2.04
C GLU A 17 -4.42 6.58 1.42
N VAL A 18 -4.67 5.30 1.13
CA VAL A 18 -3.86 4.53 0.19
C VAL A 18 -4.04 5.29 -1.11
N GLN A 19 -3.01 6.06 -1.48
CA GLN A 19 -2.83 6.50 -2.85
C GLN A 19 -2.87 5.25 -3.70
N ARG A 20 -4.07 4.99 -4.23
CA ARG A 20 -4.34 3.98 -5.23
C ARG A 20 -3.51 4.44 -6.41
N GLY A 21 -2.30 3.88 -6.53
CA GLY A 21 -1.47 4.06 -7.71
C GLY A 21 -2.37 3.82 -8.90
N GLU A 22 -2.52 4.83 -9.74
CA GLU A 22 -3.24 4.75 -10.99
C GLU A 22 -2.53 3.69 -11.83
N VAL A 23 -2.93 2.43 -11.67
CA VAL A 23 -2.69 1.40 -12.66
C VAL A 23 -3.51 1.85 -13.85
N LEU A 24 -2.78 2.45 -14.78
CA LEU A 24 -3.22 2.88 -16.08
C LEU A 24 -3.97 1.71 -16.76
N GLU A 25 -5.30 1.66 -16.58
CA GLU A 25 -6.19 0.84 -17.39
C GLU A 25 -6.15 1.38 -18.82
N ARG A 26 -5.09 1.01 -19.54
CA ARG A 26 -5.06 1.13 -20.99
C ARG A 26 -5.81 -0.08 -21.51
N GLY A 27 -7.14 0.07 -21.55
CA GLY A 27 -8.07 -0.88 -22.14
C GLY A 27 -7.56 -1.35 -23.49
N SER A 28 -7.23 -2.63 -23.54
CA SER A 28 -6.81 -3.37 -24.71
C SER A 28 -8.01 -3.57 -25.63
N ASN A 29 -8.32 -2.56 -26.44
CA ASN A 29 -9.05 -2.75 -27.69
C ASN A 29 -8.14 -3.50 -28.67
N PHE A 30 -7.98 -4.82 -28.48
CA PHE A 30 -7.37 -5.67 -29.48
C PHE A 30 -8.39 -5.89 -30.61
N PRO A 31 -8.13 -5.46 -31.86
CA PRO A 31 -9.06 -5.67 -32.94
C PRO A 31 -9.00 -7.15 -33.36
N SER A 32 -10.15 -7.82 -33.37
CA SER A 32 -10.41 -9.14 -33.96
C SER A 32 -10.09 -9.27 -35.46
N GLN A 33 -9.38 -8.30 -36.04
CA GLN A 33 -8.95 -8.22 -37.43
C GLN A 33 -7.69 -9.06 -37.71
N PHE A 34 -7.01 -9.55 -36.66
CA PHE A 34 -5.76 -10.30 -36.79
C PHE A 34 -5.92 -11.72 -37.34
N LEU A 35 -7.00 -12.40 -36.98
CA LEU A 35 -7.22 -13.80 -37.42
C LEU A 35 -7.57 -13.91 -38.91
N ALA A 36 -8.19 -12.89 -39.51
CA ALA A 36 -8.56 -12.92 -40.93
C ALA A 36 -7.35 -12.75 -41.88
N ARG A 37 -6.21 -12.21 -41.40
CA ARG A 37 -5.00 -12.01 -42.22
C ARG A 37 -4.01 -13.17 -42.18
N SER A 38 -4.09 -14.04 -41.17
CA SER A 38 -3.23 -15.24 -41.03
C SER A 38 -3.38 -16.21 -42.21
N VAL A 39 -4.56 -16.32 -42.81
CA VAL A 39 -4.83 -17.24 -43.93
C VAL A 39 -4.17 -16.76 -45.25
N PHE A 40 -3.87 -15.47 -45.38
CA PHE A 40 -3.19 -14.93 -46.58
C PHE A 40 -1.66 -15.04 -46.52
N VAL A 41 -1.08 -14.99 -45.32
CA VAL A 41 0.39 -15.06 -45.09
C VAL A 41 0.98 -16.39 -45.56
N THR A 42 0.25 -17.50 -45.45
CA THR A 42 0.73 -18.81 -45.92
C THR A 42 0.61 -19.02 -47.43
N SER A 43 -0.11 -18.16 -48.16
CA SER A 43 -0.36 -18.35 -49.60
C SER A 43 0.52 -17.48 -50.51
N LEU A 44 1.07 -16.38 -49.97
CA LEU A 44 1.88 -15.41 -50.71
C LEU A 44 3.16 -16.02 -51.34
N PRO A 45 3.93 -16.88 -50.63
CA PRO A 45 5.09 -17.54 -51.22
C PRO A 45 4.71 -18.49 -52.36
N HIS A 46 3.55 -19.15 -52.25
CA HIS A 46 3.04 -20.05 -53.29
C HIS A 46 2.52 -19.32 -54.52
N PHE A 47 1.88 -18.16 -54.35
CA PHE A 47 1.44 -17.32 -55.46
C PHE A 47 2.64 -16.73 -56.22
N LEU A 48 3.61 -16.16 -55.53
CA LEU A 48 4.83 -15.60 -56.12
C LEU A 48 5.67 -16.67 -56.82
N ALA A 49 5.82 -17.86 -56.22
CA ALA A 49 6.49 -19.00 -56.84
C ALA A 49 5.78 -19.44 -58.14
N HIS A 50 4.45 -19.42 -58.18
CA HIS A 50 3.68 -19.76 -59.39
C HIS A 50 3.88 -18.73 -60.52
N VAL A 51 3.87 -17.43 -60.20
CA VAL A 51 4.05 -16.36 -61.19
C VAL A 51 5.49 -16.33 -61.73
N LEU A 52 6.50 -16.51 -60.87
CA LEU A 52 7.89 -16.61 -61.30
C LEU A 52 8.15 -17.87 -62.12
N THR A 53 7.52 -18.99 -61.77
CA THR A 53 7.59 -20.24 -62.57
C THR A 53 6.96 -20.06 -63.94
N PHE A 54 5.82 -19.35 -64.02
CA PHE A 54 5.17 -19.01 -65.28
C PHE A 54 6.05 -18.11 -66.16
N LEU A 55 6.68 -17.07 -65.59
CA LEU A 55 7.60 -16.19 -66.30
C LEU A 55 8.87 -16.92 -66.77
N ARG A 56 9.45 -17.79 -65.95
CA ARG A 56 10.57 -18.67 -66.35
C ARG A 56 10.18 -19.60 -67.50
N ARG A 57 8.97 -20.17 -67.47
CA ARG A 57 8.41 -20.98 -68.58
C ARG A 57 8.12 -20.16 -69.83
N PHE A 58 7.67 -18.93 -69.69
CA PHE A 58 7.38 -18.06 -70.81
C PHE A 58 8.67 -17.55 -71.48
N LEU A 59 9.68 -17.16 -70.69
CA LEU A 59 11.02 -16.81 -71.17
C LEU A 59 11.69 -17.95 -71.94
N THR A 60 11.57 -19.19 -71.45
CA THR A 60 12.11 -20.37 -72.15
C THR A 60 11.34 -20.73 -73.42
N LYS A 61 10.06 -20.37 -73.51
CA LYS A 61 9.19 -20.66 -74.67
C LYS A 61 9.27 -19.59 -75.77
N VAL A 62 9.23 -18.31 -75.41
CA VAL A 62 9.37 -17.18 -76.35
C VAL A 62 10.77 -17.14 -76.96
N MET A 63 11.78 -17.61 -76.23
CA MET A 63 13.17 -17.67 -76.69
C MET A 63 13.66 -19.08 -77.03
N SER A 64 12.75 -20.03 -77.27
CA SER A 64 13.14 -21.39 -77.67
C SER A 64 13.82 -21.36 -79.06
N PRO A 65 14.95 -22.05 -79.27
CA PRO A 65 15.75 -22.01 -80.51
C PRO A 65 15.07 -22.66 -81.73
N LYS A 66 13.75 -22.92 -81.66
CA LYS A 66 12.96 -23.54 -82.73
C LYS A 66 12.27 -22.54 -83.68
N ASN A 67 12.40 -21.24 -83.43
CA ASN A 67 12.15 -20.24 -84.47
C ASN A 67 13.44 -20.04 -85.27
N PRO A 68 13.38 -19.91 -86.61
CA PRO A 68 14.58 -19.75 -87.43
C PRO A 68 15.45 -18.61 -86.88
N PRO A 69 16.78 -18.70 -87.01
CA PRO A 69 17.69 -17.74 -86.42
C PRO A 69 17.37 -16.36 -87.00
N PHE A 70 16.61 -15.57 -86.25
CA PHE A 70 16.68 -14.13 -86.41
C PHE A 70 18.15 -13.80 -86.19
N GLU A 71 18.80 -13.35 -87.26
CA GLU A 71 20.15 -12.83 -87.20
C GLU A 71 20.27 -11.92 -85.98
N CYS A 72 21.04 -12.40 -85.02
CA CYS A 72 21.33 -11.79 -83.75
C CYS A 72 22.23 -10.57 -84.00
N GLY A 73 21.66 -9.52 -84.61
CA GLY A 73 22.41 -8.34 -85.02
C GLY A 73 21.65 -7.01 -84.92
N GLN A 74 20.33 -6.98 -84.73
CA GLN A 74 19.57 -5.72 -84.86
C GLN A 74 18.46 -5.48 -83.82
N SER A 75 18.23 -6.34 -82.81
CA SER A 75 17.30 -6.00 -81.71
C SER A 75 18.06 -5.25 -80.59
N PRO A 76 17.77 -3.95 -80.36
CA PRO A 76 18.40 -3.16 -79.30
C PRO A 76 18.09 -3.69 -77.88
N ALA A 77 17.07 -4.56 -77.76
CA ALA A 77 16.58 -5.08 -76.47
C ALA A 77 17.35 -6.32 -75.96
N SER A 78 18.24 -6.92 -76.76
CA SER A 78 18.97 -8.15 -76.40
C SER A 78 19.82 -8.07 -75.10
N PRO A 79 20.55 -6.97 -74.83
CA PRO A 79 21.29 -6.82 -73.57
C PRO A 79 20.36 -6.71 -72.35
N VAL A 80 19.24 -6.01 -72.53
CA VAL A 80 18.22 -5.77 -71.51
C VAL A 80 17.55 -7.10 -71.12
N ILE A 81 17.13 -7.89 -72.11
CA ILE A 81 16.53 -9.22 -71.87
C ILE A 81 17.51 -10.18 -71.14
N LYS A 82 18.81 -10.12 -71.45
CA LYS A 82 19.84 -10.91 -70.73
C LYS A 82 19.98 -10.50 -69.26
N ARG A 83 19.87 -9.19 -68.96
CA ARG A 83 19.93 -8.67 -67.58
C ARG A 83 18.69 -9.08 -66.78
N LEU A 84 17.50 -8.93 -67.36
CA LEU A 84 16.23 -9.38 -66.75
C LEU A 84 16.27 -10.87 -66.41
N ARG A 85 16.84 -11.69 -67.30
CA ARG A 85 16.99 -13.12 -67.08
C ARG A 85 17.84 -13.40 -65.84
N ARG A 86 18.95 -12.69 -65.65
CA ARG A 86 19.81 -12.87 -64.46
C ARG A 86 19.04 -12.54 -63.18
N MET A 87 18.35 -11.40 -63.15
CA MET A 87 17.53 -10.99 -61.99
C MET A 87 16.40 -11.97 -61.67
N LEU A 88 15.68 -12.47 -62.69
CA LEU A 88 14.61 -13.46 -62.48
C LEU A 88 15.12 -14.88 -62.15
N THR A 89 16.44 -15.10 -62.17
CA THR A 89 17.07 -16.36 -61.76
C THR A 89 17.45 -16.36 -60.27
N ILE A 90 17.50 -15.19 -59.62
CA ILE A 90 17.77 -15.04 -58.18
C ILE A 90 16.56 -15.55 -57.36
N SER A 91 16.73 -15.81 -56.06
CA SER A 91 15.63 -16.27 -55.19
C SER A 91 14.55 -15.19 -55.05
N THR A 92 13.35 -15.58 -54.59
CA THR A 92 12.22 -14.63 -54.49
C THR A 92 12.47 -13.62 -53.38
N GLU A 93 13.08 -14.08 -52.28
CA GLU A 93 13.55 -13.28 -51.16
C GLU A 93 14.60 -12.24 -51.62
N ASP A 94 15.66 -12.67 -52.32
CA ASP A 94 16.69 -11.75 -52.82
C ASP A 94 16.12 -10.75 -53.84
N LEU A 95 15.18 -11.18 -54.71
CA LEU A 95 14.52 -10.29 -55.67
C LEU A 95 13.61 -9.26 -54.98
N MET A 96 13.06 -9.59 -53.81
CA MET A 96 12.26 -8.66 -52.99
C MET A 96 13.15 -7.66 -52.25
N GLU A 97 14.32 -8.06 -51.77
CA GLU A 97 15.33 -7.15 -51.20
C GLU A 97 15.82 -6.15 -52.26
N ASP A 98 16.10 -6.63 -53.48
CA ASP A 98 16.55 -5.82 -54.61
C ASP A 98 15.40 -5.26 -55.47
N PHE A 99 14.17 -5.18 -54.93
CA PHE A 99 13.00 -4.74 -55.70
C PHE A 99 13.16 -3.34 -56.32
N GLY A 100 13.92 -2.46 -55.67
CA GLY A 100 14.27 -1.14 -56.18
C GLY A 100 15.00 -1.20 -57.53
N GLU A 101 16.04 -2.02 -57.62
CA GLU A 101 16.81 -2.24 -58.86
C GLU A 101 15.96 -2.93 -59.93
N PHE A 102 15.10 -3.87 -59.52
CA PHE A 102 14.15 -4.51 -60.42
C PHE A 102 13.16 -3.50 -61.03
N SER A 103 12.52 -2.66 -60.20
CA SER A 103 11.56 -1.66 -60.66
C SER A 103 12.20 -0.61 -61.58
N GLU A 104 13.40 -0.12 -61.24
CA GLU A 104 14.15 0.82 -62.09
C GLU A 104 14.46 0.22 -63.45
N PHE A 105 14.85 -1.04 -63.48
CA PHE A 105 15.10 -1.78 -64.71
C PHE A 105 13.83 -2.02 -65.55
N ILE A 106 12.67 -2.28 -64.93
CA ILE A 106 11.40 -2.40 -65.66
C ILE A 106 10.97 -1.08 -66.29
N LYS A 107 11.21 0.06 -65.61
CA LYS A 107 10.96 1.39 -66.19
C LYS A 107 11.83 1.64 -67.42
N GLU A 108 13.12 1.34 -67.32
CA GLU A 108 14.06 1.45 -68.45
C GLU A 108 13.58 0.60 -69.64
N LEU A 109 13.16 -0.64 -69.40
CA LEU A 109 12.64 -1.52 -70.44
C LEU A 109 11.32 -1.00 -71.06
N ASN A 110 10.45 -0.38 -70.26
CA ASN A 110 9.17 0.18 -70.71
C ASN A 110 9.35 1.42 -71.61
N ASP A 111 10.39 2.22 -71.39
CA ASP A 111 10.73 3.36 -72.25
C ASP A 111 11.11 2.93 -73.68
N TYR A 112 11.57 1.69 -73.85
CA TYR A 112 11.85 1.08 -75.16
C TYR A 112 10.64 0.36 -75.79
N SER A 113 9.45 0.43 -75.18
CA SER A 113 8.26 -0.33 -75.60
C SER A 113 7.82 -0.11 -77.04
N TRP A 114 8.09 1.06 -77.63
CA TRP A 114 7.76 1.41 -79.02
C TRP A 114 8.57 0.65 -80.07
N ARG A 115 9.70 0.04 -79.68
CA ARG A 115 10.58 -0.76 -80.56
C ARG A 115 10.33 -2.26 -80.46
N LEU A 116 9.44 -2.69 -79.57
CA LEU A 116 9.21 -4.09 -79.28
C LEU A 116 8.27 -4.72 -80.31
N SER A 117 8.55 -5.95 -80.70
CA SER A 117 7.64 -6.82 -81.44
C SER A 117 6.38 -7.15 -80.61
N LYS A 118 5.37 -7.74 -81.25
CA LYS A 118 4.10 -8.11 -80.59
C LYS A 118 4.31 -9.14 -79.47
N GLU A 119 5.27 -10.03 -79.63
CA GLU A 119 5.66 -11.05 -78.66
C GLU A 119 6.40 -10.43 -77.47
N GLU A 120 7.36 -9.54 -77.74
CA GLU A 120 8.13 -8.82 -76.71
C GLU A 120 7.25 -7.85 -75.92
N LYS A 121 6.24 -7.26 -76.55
CA LYS A 121 5.26 -6.41 -75.86
C LYS A 121 4.39 -7.20 -74.87
N ARG A 122 3.92 -8.39 -75.27
CA ARG A 122 3.19 -9.31 -74.35
C ARG A 122 4.05 -9.77 -73.18
N PHE A 123 5.35 -9.94 -73.43
CA PHE A 123 6.31 -10.23 -72.38
C PHE A 123 6.43 -9.06 -71.40
N LEU A 124 6.65 -7.84 -71.90
CA LEU A 124 6.72 -6.63 -71.09
C LEU A 124 5.45 -6.43 -70.24
N ASP A 125 4.26 -6.63 -70.81
CA ASP A 125 2.98 -6.55 -70.06
C ASP A 125 2.95 -7.53 -68.87
N SER A 126 3.49 -8.74 -69.06
CA SER A 126 3.57 -9.76 -68.00
C SER A 126 4.55 -9.36 -66.90
N VAL A 127 5.66 -8.72 -67.27
CA VAL A 127 6.68 -8.25 -66.32
C VAL A 127 6.22 -7.01 -65.56
N LEU A 128 5.52 -6.07 -66.22
CA LEU A 128 4.87 -4.92 -65.57
C LEU A 128 3.77 -5.36 -64.60
N ARG A 129 3.05 -6.44 -64.91
CA ARG A 129 2.09 -7.04 -63.97
C ARG A 129 2.81 -7.64 -62.77
N LEU A 130 3.89 -8.38 -62.99
CA LEU A 130 4.73 -8.93 -61.91
C LEU A 130 5.29 -7.82 -61.02
N GLU A 131 5.84 -6.74 -61.59
CA GLU A 131 6.37 -5.61 -60.82
C GLU A 131 5.30 -5.03 -59.88
N ARG A 132 4.07 -4.87 -60.37
CA ARG A 132 2.96 -4.36 -59.57
C ARG A 132 2.59 -5.31 -58.43
N GLU A 133 2.48 -6.61 -58.72
CA GLU A 133 2.19 -7.65 -57.73
C GLU A 133 3.30 -7.78 -56.68
N LEU A 134 4.57 -7.68 -57.09
CA LEU A 134 5.73 -7.68 -56.19
C LEU A 134 5.75 -6.42 -55.30
N LYS A 135 5.42 -5.25 -55.84
CA LYS A 135 5.32 -4.01 -55.05
C LYS A 135 4.28 -4.10 -53.95
N GLU A 136 3.10 -4.63 -54.27
CA GLU A 136 2.02 -4.86 -53.30
C GLU A 136 2.44 -5.91 -52.26
N SER A 137 3.12 -6.97 -52.70
CA SER A 137 3.62 -8.05 -51.83
C SER A 137 4.72 -7.57 -50.88
N ALA A 138 5.70 -6.79 -51.35
CA ALA A 138 6.77 -6.22 -50.52
C ALA A 138 6.19 -5.29 -49.44
N SER A 139 5.23 -4.45 -49.81
CA SER A 139 4.52 -3.58 -48.85
C SER A 139 3.79 -4.40 -47.77
N PHE A 140 3.19 -5.52 -48.17
CA PHE A 140 2.52 -6.44 -47.25
C PHE A 140 3.51 -7.18 -46.33
N VAL A 141 4.64 -7.69 -46.85
CA VAL A 141 5.66 -8.39 -46.06
C VAL A 141 6.22 -7.49 -44.98
N ILE A 142 6.63 -6.26 -45.33
CA ILE A 142 7.12 -5.27 -44.36
C ILE A 142 6.06 -5.00 -43.28
N ALA A 143 4.78 -4.87 -43.68
CA ALA A 143 3.70 -4.65 -42.72
C ALA A 143 3.50 -5.86 -41.78
N VAL A 144 3.64 -7.09 -42.27
CA VAL A 144 3.54 -8.30 -41.46
C VAL A 144 4.72 -8.43 -40.51
N GLU A 145 5.94 -8.17 -40.97
CA GLU A 145 7.16 -8.18 -40.14
C GLU A 145 7.08 -7.15 -39.02
N ASN A 146 6.74 -5.90 -39.34
CA ASN A 146 6.56 -4.85 -38.33
C ASN A 146 5.54 -5.24 -37.25
N VAL A 147 4.45 -5.92 -37.65
CA VAL A 147 3.42 -6.34 -36.70
C VAL A 147 3.86 -7.54 -35.88
N LYS A 148 4.63 -8.48 -36.46
CA LYS A 148 5.24 -9.59 -35.72
C LYS A 148 6.21 -9.05 -34.66
N ASP A 149 7.05 -8.10 -35.02
CA ASP A 149 8.02 -7.48 -34.11
C ASP A 149 7.29 -6.72 -33.00
N CYS A 150 6.28 -5.93 -33.35
CA CYS A 150 5.42 -5.26 -32.37
C CYS A 150 4.72 -6.26 -31.43
N HIS A 151 4.21 -7.38 -31.95
CA HIS A 151 3.61 -8.42 -31.13
C HIS A 151 4.63 -9.05 -30.17
N SER A 152 5.86 -9.30 -30.63
CA SER A 152 6.94 -9.83 -29.78
C SER A 152 7.25 -8.88 -28.63
N GLU A 153 7.47 -7.60 -28.93
CA GLU A 153 7.74 -6.56 -27.93
C GLU A 153 6.61 -6.44 -26.90
N VAL A 154 5.36 -6.41 -27.37
CA VAL A 154 4.18 -6.36 -26.48
C VAL A 154 4.08 -7.60 -25.62
N THR A 155 4.36 -8.79 -26.16
CA THR A 155 4.32 -10.05 -25.41
C THR A 155 5.38 -10.05 -24.30
N GLU A 156 6.62 -9.67 -24.62
CA GLU A 156 7.71 -9.57 -23.64
C GLU A 156 7.41 -8.54 -22.55
N ALA A 157 6.83 -7.39 -22.91
CA ALA A 157 6.42 -6.37 -21.94
C ALA A 157 5.30 -6.87 -21.02
N VAL A 158 4.32 -7.60 -21.55
CA VAL A 158 3.22 -8.19 -20.75
C VAL A 158 3.76 -9.27 -19.82
N ASP A 159 4.64 -10.14 -20.30
CA ASP A 159 5.26 -11.19 -19.46
C ASP A 159 6.08 -10.58 -18.31
N SER A 160 6.87 -9.53 -18.60
CA SER A 160 7.59 -8.77 -17.57
C SER A 160 6.63 -8.16 -16.52
N GLN A 161 5.52 -7.58 -16.97
CA GLN A 161 4.50 -7.02 -16.07
C GLN A 161 3.82 -8.09 -15.21
N ILE A 162 3.59 -9.28 -15.76
CA ILE A 162 3.02 -10.43 -15.02
C ILE A 162 3.97 -10.84 -13.90
N GLU A 163 5.27 -10.97 -14.16
CA GLU A 163 6.26 -11.35 -13.15
C GLU A 163 6.37 -10.31 -12.03
N ILE A 164 6.47 -9.02 -12.38
CA ILE A 164 6.47 -7.92 -11.39
C ILE A 164 5.22 -7.98 -10.49
N THR A 165 4.07 -8.29 -11.08
CA THR A 165 2.80 -8.39 -10.34
C THR A 165 2.83 -9.58 -9.38
N LYS A 166 3.33 -10.75 -9.81
CA LYS A 166 3.49 -11.92 -8.93
C LYS A 166 4.43 -11.64 -7.75
N GLU A 167 5.57 -11.00 -8.00
CA GLU A 167 6.50 -10.62 -6.95
C GLU A 167 5.86 -9.65 -5.96
N THR A 168 5.14 -8.63 -6.47
CA THR A 168 4.40 -7.66 -5.63
C THR A 168 3.37 -8.37 -4.76
N MET A 169 2.62 -9.33 -5.32
CA MET A 169 1.66 -10.14 -4.56
C MET A 169 2.36 -10.95 -3.45
N GLY A 170 3.48 -11.60 -3.75
CA GLY A 170 4.24 -12.36 -2.75
C GLY A 170 4.73 -11.48 -1.59
N VAL A 171 5.21 -10.27 -1.87
CA VAL A 171 5.60 -9.30 -0.83
C VAL A 171 4.40 -8.86 0.02
N GLN A 172 3.24 -8.63 -0.60
CA GLN A 172 2.02 -8.28 0.14
C GLN A 172 1.55 -9.42 1.06
N GLU A 173 1.63 -10.67 0.60
CA GLU A 173 1.32 -11.85 1.40
C GLU A 173 2.25 -12.00 2.61
N GLU A 174 3.55 -11.76 2.43
CA GLU A 174 4.53 -11.78 3.53
C GLU A 174 4.22 -10.69 4.57
N ILE A 175 3.93 -9.46 4.12
CA ILE A 175 3.55 -8.35 5.00
C ILE A 175 2.30 -8.72 5.82
N LEU A 176 1.27 -9.29 5.18
CA LEU A 176 0.07 -9.75 5.88
C LEU A 176 0.40 -10.83 6.93
N GLY A 177 1.28 -11.77 6.59
CA GLY A 177 1.77 -12.78 7.52
C GLY A 177 2.42 -12.17 8.77
N ILE A 178 3.26 -11.14 8.59
CA ILE A 178 3.89 -10.40 9.69
C ILE A 178 2.83 -9.67 10.53
N CYS A 179 1.87 -9.00 9.90
CA CYS A 179 0.80 -8.29 10.60
C CYS A 179 -0.03 -9.21 11.50
N PHE A 180 -0.46 -10.37 11.00
CA PHE A 180 -1.23 -11.34 11.79
C PHE A 180 -0.44 -11.93 12.96
N ASN A 181 0.87 -12.14 12.78
CA ASN A 181 1.74 -12.59 13.87
C ASN A 181 1.87 -11.54 14.97
N GLU A 182 2.01 -10.27 14.58
CA GLU A 182 2.08 -9.17 15.55
C GLU A 182 0.75 -8.95 16.28
N GLU A 183 -0.39 -9.04 15.58
CA GLU A 183 -1.72 -8.97 16.18
C GLU A 183 -1.87 -10.02 17.28
N ARG A 184 -1.55 -11.28 16.99
CA ARG A 184 -1.58 -12.37 17.98
C ARG A 184 -0.68 -12.09 19.19
N ARG A 185 0.53 -11.57 18.95
CA ARG A 185 1.48 -11.23 20.02
C ARG A 185 0.96 -10.11 20.92
N VAL A 186 0.27 -9.13 20.33
CA VAL A 186 -0.38 -8.04 21.06
C VAL A 186 -1.55 -8.60 21.89
N ASP A 187 -2.38 -9.48 21.33
CA ASP A 187 -3.48 -10.12 22.04
C ASP A 187 -3.01 -10.93 23.25
N ASP A 188 -1.95 -11.73 23.09
CA ASP A 188 -1.35 -12.49 24.18
C ASP A 188 -0.87 -11.57 25.31
N ARG A 189 -0.23 -10.45 24.95
CA ARG A 189 0.24 -9.46 25.92
C ARG A 189 -0.90 -8.74 26.63
N LEU A 190 -1.97 -8.40 25.91
CA LEU A 190 -3.17 -7.81 26.49
C LEU A 190 -3.80 -8.77 27.50
N LEU A 191 -3.87 -10.06 27.15
CA LEU A 191 -4.40 -11.09 28.03
C LEU A 191 -3.55 -11.27 29.30
N MET A 192 -2.22 -11.25 29.19
CA MET A 192 -1.32 -11.26 30.35
C MET A 192 -1.52 -10.03 31.24
N LEU A 193 -1.53 -8.83 30.66
CA LEU A 193 -1.71 -7.60 31.42
C LEU A 193 -3.06 -7.56 32.13
N ASN A 194 -4.12 -8.05 31.48
CA ASN A 194 -5.44 -8.15 32.10
C ASN A 194 -5.46 -9.16 33.27
N LYS A 195 -4.71 -10.27 33.16
CA LYS A 195 -4.52 -11.22 34.26
C LYS A 195 -3.82 -10.58 35.46
N GLU A 196 -2.80 -9.75 35.22
CA GLU A 196 -2.06 -9.02 36.28
C GLU A 196 -2.88 -7.89 36.91
N MET A 197 -3.72 -7.20 36.13
CA MET A 197 -4.55 -6.10 36.63
C MET A 197 -5.59 -6.55 37.66
N LYS A 198 -6.19 -7.73 37.47
CA LYS A 198 -7.24 -8.27 38.36
C LYS A 198 -6.83 -8.38 39.84
N PRO A 199 -5.69 -9.01 40.22
CA PRO A 199 -5.25 -9.06 41.62
C PRO A 199 -4.89 -7.69 42.19
N LEU A 200 -4.31 -6.79 41.38
CA LEU A 200 -4.00 -5.42 41.82
C LEU A 200 -5.28 -4.65 42.19
N LEU A 201 -6.33 -4.76 41.37
CA LEU A 201 -7.63 -4.15 41.69
C LEU A 201 -8.26 -4.75 42.96
N LYS A 202 -8.13 -6.06 43.18
CA LYS A 202 -8.57 -6.70 44.43
C LYS A 202 -7.81 -6.14 45.63
N ARG A 203 -6.47 -6.04 45.56
CA ARG A 203 -5.65 -5.49 46.66
C ARG A 203 -5.96 -4.02 46.93
N LYS A 204 -6.16 -3.20 45.90
CA LYS A 204 -6.61 -1.80 46.04
C LYS A 204 -7.91 -1.71 46.84
N ARG A 205 -8.92 -2.53 46.52
CA ARG A 205 -10.20 -2.53 47.24
C ARG A 205 -10.05 -2.99 48.69
N ALA A 206 -9.21 -3.99 48.95
CA ALA A 206 -8.91 -4.45 50.30
C ALA A 206 -8.27 -3.35 51.16
N LEU A 207 -7.22 -2.70 50.64
CA LEU A 207 -6.56 -1.58 51.30
C LEU A 207 -7.52 -0.40 51.58
N GLN A 208 -8.39 -0.09 50.62
CA GLN A 208 -9.42 0.93 50.84
C GLN A 208 -10.40 0.55 51.96
N GLY A 209 -10.68 -0.74 52.16
CA GLY A 209 -11.45 -1.24 53.30
C GLY A 209 -10.72 -1.00 54.62
N GLU A 210 -9.47 -1.48 54.70
CA GLU A 210 -8.60 -1.31 55.88
C GLU A 210 -8.50 0.17 56.29
N ILE A 211 -8.24 1.07 55.34
CA ILE A 211 -8.16 2.52 55.59
C ILE A 211 -9.49 3.08 56.11
N ARG A 212 -10.64 2.68 55.54
CA ARG A 212 -11.95 3.15 56.01
C ARG A 212 -12.23 2.70 57.44
N ASP A 213 -11.88 1.48 57.79
CA ASP A 213 -12.05 0.95 59.14
C ASP A 213 -11.19 1.73 60.15
N ASP A 214 -9.94 2.01 59.79
CA ASP A 214 -9.04 2.76 60.65
C ASP A 214 -9.45 4.24 60.80
N VAL A 215 -9.95 4.87 59.74
CA VAL A 215 -10.56 6.21 59.82
C VAL A 215 -11.78 6.19 60.74
N THR A 216 -12.63 5.16 60.66
CA THR A 216 -13.82 5.02 61.53
C THR A 216 -13.43 4.87 63.00
N LYS A 217 -12.41 4.05 63.30
CA LYS A 217 -11.85 3.93 64.66
C LYS A 217 -11.27 5.26 65.15
N LEU A 218 -10.55 5.98 64.29
CA LEU A 218 -9.97 7.28 64.63
C LEU A 218 -11.05 8.32 64.94
N ILE A 219 -12.10 8.39 64.13
CA ILE A 219 -13.27 9.27 64.37
C ILE A 219 -13.92 8.93 65.71
N SER A 220 -14.12 7.65 66.00
CA SER A 220 -14.71 7.21 67.27
C SER A 220 -13.86 7.63 68.47
N ARG A 221 -12.53 7.45 68.40
CA ARG A 221 -11.59 7.93 69.42
C ARG A 221 -11.60 9.44 69.58
N ARG A 222 -11.74 10.18 68.48
CA ARG A 222 -11.83 11.65 68.50
C ARG A 222 -13.10 12.11 69.21
N HIS A 223 -14.24 11.46 69.00
CA HIS A 223 -15.46 11.76 69.74
C HIS A 223 -15.29 11.51 71.24
N SER A 224 -14.74 10.35 71.63
CA SER A 224 -14.49 10.07 73.06
C SER A 224 -13.53 11.08 73.70
N LEU A 225 -12.53 11.57 72.96
CA LEU A 225 -11.63 12.61 73.46
C LEU A 225 -12.37 13.94 73.70
N VAL A 226 -13.26 14.33 72.79
CA VAL A 226 -14.09 15.54 72.95
C VAL A 226 -14.94 15.42 74.23
N ASP A 227 -15.63 14.30 74.43
CA ASP A 227 -16.44 14.07 75.63
C ASP A 227 -15.62 14.16 76.93
N LEU A 228 -14.37 13.67 76.91
CA LEU A 228 -13.46 13.75 78.05
C LEU A 228 -12.97 15.17 78.32
N LEU A 229 -12.72 15.96 77.27
CA LEU A 229 -12.32 17.36 77.40
C LEU A 229 -13.46 18.20 77.98
N ASP A 230 -14.71 17.95 77.55
CA ASP A 230 -15.89 18.61 78.09
C ASP A 230 -16.04 18.31 79.59
N LYS A 231 -15.94 17.04 79.99
CA LYS A 231 -15.94 16.64 81.41
C LYS A 231 -14.79 17.24 82.22
N GLN A 232 -13.60 17.32 81.62
CA GLN A 232 -12.45 17.97 82.27
C GLN A 232 -12.73 19.47 82.51
N SER A 233 -13.41 20.13 81.58
CA SER A 233 -13.84 21.53 81.73
C SER A 233 -14.85 21.67 82.86
N GLU A 234 -15.88 20.82 82.92
CA GLU A 234 -16.88 20.80 84.00
C GLU A 234 -16.22 20.62 85.38
N LEU A 235 -15.37 19.60 85.53
CA LEU A 235 -14.65 19.35 86.78
C LEU A 235 -13.73 20.51 87.18
N ARG A 236 -13.14 21.21 86.20
CA ARG A 236 -12.33 22.40 86.46
C ARG A 236 -13.17 23.55 87.01
N GLU A 237 -14.39 23.74 86.49
CA GLU A 237 -15.32 24.75 87.00
C GLU A 237 -15.81 24.40 88.41
N ASP A 238 -16.17 23.13 88.66
CA ASP A 238 -16.59 22.64 89.98
C ASP A 238 -15.49 22.77 91.05
N LEU A 239 -14.22 22.71 90.67
CA LEU A 239 -13.10 22.87 91.58
C LEU A 239 -12.93 24.31 92.09
N LYS A 240 -13.33 25.32 91.30
CA LYS A 240 -13.18 26.74 91.67
C LYS A 240 -13.83 27.09 93.02
N PRO A 241 -15.12 26.80 93.28
CA PRO A 241 -15.74 27.12 94.56
C PRO A 241 -15.16 26.29 95.73
N ILE A 242 -14.67 25.07 95.48
CA ILE A 242 -14.00 24.26 96.51
C ILE A 242 -12.70 24.93 96.96
N GLU A 243 -11.89 25.39 96.00
CA GLU A 243 -10.66 26.13 96.29
C GLU A 243 -10.95 27.41 97.08
N GLU A 244 -11.97 28.18 96.67
CA GLU A 244 -12.42 29.36 97.42
C GLU A 244 -12.86 29.02 98.85
N ASN A 245 -13.64 27.95 99.01
CA ASN A 245 -14.10 27.50 100.32
C ASN A 245 -12.95 26.99 101.19
N MET A 246 -11.95 26.33 100.61
CA MET A 246 -10.73 25.94 101.33
C MET A 246 -9.98 27.17 101.84
N VAL A 247 -9.86 28.23 101.04
CA VAL A 247 -9.25 29.50 101.48
C VAL A 247 -10.04 30.12 102.64
N LYS A 248 -11.38 30.16 102.55
CA LYS A 248 -12.25 30.65 103.63
C LYS A 248 -12.08 29.82 104.90
N ALA A 249 -12.11 28.48 104.80
CA ALA A 249 -11.90 27.58 105.93
C ALA A 249 -10.52 27.78 106.59
N LYS A 250 -9.45 27.97 105.81
CA LYS A 250 -8.11 28.31 106.31
C LYS A 250 -8.07 29.67 107.03
N ARG A 251 -8.90 30.65 106.65
CA ARG A 251 -9.02 31.93 107.37
C ARG A 251 -9.77 31.76 108.69
N VAL A 252 -10.90 31.05 108.68
CA VAL A 252 -11.70 30.76 109.88
C VAL A 252 -10.87 29.98 110.91
N LYS A 253 -10.14 28.95 110.47
CA LYS A 253 -9.24 28.18 111.32
C LYS A 253 -8.24 29.09 112.05
N ARG A 254 -7.56 29.98 111.32
CA ARG A 254 -6.61 30.93 111.91
C ARG A 254 -7.26 31.87 112.93
N ALA A 255 -8.46 32.36 112.65
CA ALA A 255 -9.21 33.21 113.57
C ALA A 255 -9.61 32.47 114.86
N LEU A 256 -10.03 31.20 114.75
CA LEU A 256 -10.32 30.35 115.91
C LEU A 256 -9.07 30.05 116.74
N GLU A 257 -7.95 29.72 116.09
CA GLU A 257 -6.66 29.52 116.76
C GLU A 257 -6.22 30.78 117.51
N GLU A 258 -6.45 31.98 116.94
CA GLU A 258 -6.19 33.26 117.60
C GLU A 258 -7.10 33.48 118.82
N MET A 259 -8.42 33.32 118.65
CA MET A 259 -9.38 33.47 119.75
C MET A 259 -9.08 32.48 120.90
N HIS A 260 -8.67 31.25 120.57
CA HIS A 260 -8.24 30.28 121.57
C HIS A 260 -7.00 30.74 122.33
N ARG A 261 -6.00 31.30 121.63
CA ARG A 261 -4.79 31.86 122.26
C ARG A 261 -5.12 32.99 123.22
N ILE A 262 -6.01 33.91 122.83
CA ILE A 262 -6.49 35.01 123.67
C ILE A 262 -7.22 34.46 124.91
N ALA A 263 -8.18 33.57 124.73
CA ALA A 263 -8.95 33.01 125.85
C ALA A 263 -8.08 32.23 126.86
N VAL A 264 -7.06 31.51 126.39
CA VAL A 264 -6.08 30.84 127.26
C VAL A 264 -5.24 31.85 128.05
N ALA A 265 -4.86 32.98 127.45
CA ALA A 265 -4.15 34.07 128.13
C ALA A 265 -5.04 34.73 129.21
N ASP A 266 -6.27 35.10 128.86
CA ASP A 266 -7.23 35.74 129.78
C ASP A 266 -7.58 34.82 130.98
N ALA A 267 -7.73 33.51 130.74
CA ALA A 267 -7.94 32.53 131.81
C ALA A 267 -6.73 32.42 132.76
N GLY A 268 -5.52 32.64 132.26
CA GLY A 268 -4.30 32.72 133.07
C GLY A 268 -4.26 33.95 133.99
N GLU A 269 -4.80 35.09 133.55
CA GLU A 269 -4.91 36.32 134.37
C GLU A 269 -5.99 36.22 135.45
N LEU A 270 -7.07 35.46 135.21
CA LEU A 270 -8.13 35.23 136.22
C LEU A 270 -7.73 34.22 137.30
N GLY A 271 -6.78 33.31 137.00
CA GLY A 271 -6.24 32.35 137.97
C GLY A 271 -5.18 32.92 138.93
N SER A 272 -4.64 34.12 138.64
CA SER A 272 -3.65 34.79 139.49
C SER A 272 -4.25 35.80 140.49
N SER A 273 -5.59 35.91 140.55
CA SER A 273 -6.31 36.68 141.55
C SER A 273 -6.95 35.78 142.62
N THR A 274 -6.12 35.15 143.44
CA THR A 274 -6.47 34.78 144.82
C THR A 274 -5.24 35.08 145.68
N MET A 275 -5.16 36.35 146.06
CA MET A 275 -4.41 36.84 147.22
C MET A 275 -5.12 36.38 148.51
N PRO A 276 -4.44 36.37 149.67
CA PRO A 276 -3.19 37.07 149.99
C PRO A 276 -1.97 36.18 150.27
#